data_AF-A0A1G0ZRC3-F1
#
_entry.id   AF-A0A1G0ZRC3-F1
#
_cell.length_a   1.000
_cell.length_b   1.000
_cell.length_c   1.000
_cell.angle_alpha   90.00
_cell.angle_beta   90.00
_cell.angle_gamma   90.00
#
_symmetry.space_group_name_H-M   'P 1'
#
loop_
_entity.id
_entity.type
_entity.pdbx_description
1 polymer ?
#
loop_
_entity_poly.entity_id
_entity_poly.type
_entity_poly.pdbx_seq_one_letter_code
_entity_poly.pdbx_strand_id
1 'polypeptide(L)'
;MEAGSTRFFLSGFFKWSRYILFPCFLLGLLVMAGGCTPDIISRVVTAKRAEAAFKQEIRAVSSLQRLLMLAKFYHERTGRYPVSIQELAAAFPDQINLGSDSLARGISPGYTISILNAGSPEKFLAAAIPKKSLIVSVRSAFFTGDDNWFRFVKPPCKEMPSRQTYAALEPVPDVYFKPSDIFNKRGVGHFNQREYKEALKAYEQALIFNPFNPAVYINRANIYEVQGDKKHALENMEIGCALNPKNPNGHYGLGRYHFLTRRYDKAIQCYSNTIELCPDVAMYNHAIARAYQEHGDRQNAIKYFQKYLQYAPHGEFVPLVKGWLSSVGASVADDPSDTGSLLEKRCFKDIDERLMLMLKENKKDRNGYGLLNKECNYLVSGANVEKLITDWVSRFPESHFANLCAGSFYIDHAWRARGEGVISAVTSTGLRLFHERLEIAAQYLEKAFSLDPSDPLPPAYLIHVATGLGWNRSAMEKQFRRSVAADKTEYEAYHAKLNYLKPEWHGSEQDLLSFGRECFREAPTNSAVGRILAVAYWAMDNIDDNFKKPFAWSEIKASYEKVLTQFPDSDVAHNWLARSAQIAGDYATAAREFEVIKDDWLKDCWHKKEYFQQAKNEVFARKKDPKIAP
;
A
#
# COMPACT_ATOMS: atom_id res chain seq x y z
N MET A 1 -66.07 27.20 3.80
CA MET A 1 -65.98 28.67 3.83
C MET A 1 -64.58 28.99 4.32
N GLU A 2 -63.56 29.03 3.43
CA GLU A 2 -63.05 30.22 2.69
C GLU A 2 -62.71 31.40 3.63
N ALA A 3 -61.65 32.20 3.51
CA ALA A 3 -60.44 32.33 2.68
C ALA A 3 -59.64 33.56 3.20
N GLY A 4 -58.40 33.79 2.73
CA GLY A 4 -57.74 35.13 2.67
C GLY A 4 -56.67 35.45 3.75
N SER A 5 -55.37 35.51 3.43
CA SER A 5 -54.54 36.70 3.00
C SER A 5 -54.30 37.74 4.13
N THR A 6 -53.10 38.24 4.51
CA THR A 6 -52.06 39.05 3.80
C THR A 6 -50.97 39.41 4.87
N ARG A 7 -49.66 39.12 4.74
CA ARG A 7 -48.48 39.92 4.30
C ARG A 7 -48.06 41.22 5.09
N PHE A 8 -46.75 41.22 5.48
CA PHE A 8 -45.75 42.32 5.70
C PHE A 8 -45.70 43.20 6.98
N PHE A 9 -44.59 43.14 7.76
CA PHE A 9 -43.48 44.14 7.77
C PHE A 9 -42.28 43.71 8.64
N LEU A 10 -41.07 44.16 8.26
CA LEU A 10 -39.74 43.85 8.81
C LEU A 10 -39.25 44.86 9.88
N SER A 11 -38.35 44.38 10.76
CA SER A 11 -37.10 45.02 11.26
C SER A 11 -36.97 45.28 12.78
N GLY A 12 -35.76 44.98 13.32
CA GLY A 12 -35.25 45.45 14.62
C GLY A 12 -34.86 44.37 15.64
N PHE A 13 -33.75 43.64 15.44
CA PHE A 13 -32.46 43.78 16.16
C PHE A 13 -32.38 43.22 17.62
N PHE A 14 -31.70 42.07 17.70
CA PHE A 14 -30.76 41.61 18.73
C PHE A 14 -31.21 41.21 20.17
N LYS A 15 -31.02 39.90 20.40
CA LYS A 15 -30.22 39.25 21.48
C LYS A 15 -30.95 38.68 22.72
N TRP A 16 -30.75 37.37 22.88
CA TRP A 16 -30.90 36.48 24.05
C TRP A 16 -32.26 35.80 24.35
N SER A 17 -32.36 34.57 23.82
CA SER A 17 -32.88 33.35 24.47
C SER A 17 -34.31 33.35 25.05
N ARG A 18 -35.28 32.80 24.30
CA ARG A 18 -36.29 31.82 24.76
C ARG A 18 -37.34 31.50 23.68
N TYR A 19 -37.42 30.23 23.30
CA TYR A 19 -38.63 29.46 22.97
C TYR A 19 -38.22 28.02 23.35
N ILE A 20 -38.70 27.29 24.37
CA ILE A 20 -39.92 27.28 25.18
C ILE A 20 -41.20 27.26 24.33
N LEU A 21 -41.76 26.03 24.28
CA LEU A 21 -43.12 25.59 23.95
C LEU A 21 -43.40 25.13 22.51
N PHE A 22 -43.08 23.85 22.26
CA PHE A 22 -44.09 22.89 21.80
C PHE A 22 -43.86 21.54 22.52
N PRO A 23 -44.44 21.33 23.71
CA PRO A 23 -44.53 20.02 24.34
C PRO A 23 -45.86 19.35 23.96
N CYS A 24 -45.99 18.06 24.30
CA CYS A 24 -47.26 17.33 24.43
C CYS A 24 -47.91 16.73 23.17
N PHE A 25 -47.27 15.72 22.55
CA PHE A 25 -48.06 14.67 21.88
C PHE A 25 -47.60 13.21 22.08
N LEU A 26 -46.64 12.90 22.97
CA LEU A 26 -46.34 11.48 23.25
C LEU A 26 -45.96 11.10 24.70
N LEU A 27 -46.10 12.00 25.67
CA LEU A 27 -46.01 11.65 27.10
C LEU A 27 -47.17 12.22 27.94
N GLY A 28 -48.29 12.49 27.28
CA GLY A 28 -49.57 12.86 27.88
C GLY A 28 -50.56 11.69 27.98
N LEU A 29 -50.09 10.44 28.01
CA LEU A 29 -50.98 9.26 28.09
C LEU A 29 -50.70 8.29 29.26
N LEU A 30 -49.95 8.71 30.28
CA LEU A 30 -49.81 7.91 31.51
C LEU A 30 -49.83 8.70 32.84
N VAL A 31 -50.26 9.98 32.84
CA VAL A 31 -50.55 10.71 34.10
C VAL A 31 -51.86 11.51 33.98
N MET A 32 -52.90 10.87 33.44
CA MET A 32 -54.29 11.25 33.68
C MET A 32 -55.04 10.03 34.24
N ALA A 33 -54.57 9.54 35.38
CA ALA A 33 -55.37 8.82 36.35
C ALA A 33 -54.72 9.12 37.71
N GLY A 34 -55.47 9.79 38.58
CA GLY A 34 -54.97 10.48 39.76
C GLY A 34 -54.32 9.59 40.81
N GLY A 35 -53.57 10.26 41.69
CA GLY A 35 -53.22 9.75 43.02
C GLY A 35 -51.73 9.60 43.27
N CYS A 36 -50.97 10.70 43.35
CA CYS A 36 -49.67 10.69 44.02
C CYS A 36 -49.77 11.47 45.34
N THR A 37 -49.67 10.76 46.47
CA THR A 37 -49.61 11.30 47.83
C THR A 37 -48.24 11.95 48.14
N PRO A 38 -48.14 12.79 49.20
CA PRO A 38 -46.97 13.64 49.49
C PRO A 38 -45.62 12.91 49.68
N ASP A 39 -45.63 11.59 49.96
CA ASP A 39 -44.41 10.79 50.13
C ASP A 39 -43.60 10.65 48.83
N ILE A 40 -44.27 10.85 47.68
CA ILE A 40 -43.64 10.83 46.36
C ILE A 40 -42.84 12.13 46.11
N ILE A 41 -43.28 13.27 46.65
CA ILE A 41 -42.59 14.56 46.47
C ILE A 41 -41.23 14.55 47.19
N SER A 42 -41.17 13.95 48.39
CA SER A 42 -39.91 13.73 49.13
C SER A 42 -38.89 12.89 48.33
N ARG A 43 -39.37 11.82 47.69
CA ARG A 43 -38.55 10.96 46.83
C ARG A 43 -38.15 11.61 45.51
N VAL A 44 -39.00 12.47 44.94
CA VAL A 44 -38.71 13.22 43.71
C VAL A 44 -37.69 14.34 43.96
N VAL A 45 -37.69 14.98 45.13
CA VAL A 45 -36.69 16.01 45.49
C VAL A 45 -35.31 15.39 45.77
N THR A 46 -35.27 14.22 46.41
CA THR A 46 -34.02 13.44 46.54
C THR A 46 -33.55 12.87 45.20
N ALA A 47 -34.47 12.45 44.33
CA ALA A 47 -34.17 12.05 42.97
C ALA A 47 -33.62 13.21 42.11
N LYS A 48 -34.11 14.45 42.26
CA LYS A 48 -33.56 15.61 41.53
C LYS A 48 -32.15 16.01 41.96
N ARG A 49 -31.81 15.89 43.25
CA ARG A 49 -30.43 16.10 43.74
C ARG A 49 -29.50 14.96 43.30
N ALA A 50 -29.99 13.72 43.31
CA ALA A 50 -29.27 12.58 42.74
C ALA A 50 -29.11 12.74 41.22
N GLU A 51 -30.14 13.18 40.49
CA GLU A 51 -30.14 13.38 39.04
C GLU A 51 -29.24 14.55 38.62
N ALA A 52 -29.12 15.62 39.41
CA ALA A 52 -28.19 16.72 39.13
C ALA A 52 -26.73 16.31 39.40
N ALA A 53 -26.46 15.60 40.51
CA ALA A 53 -25.15 15.00 40.77
C ALA A 53 -24.79 13.95 39.69
N PHE A 54 -25.77 13.16 39.25
CA PHE A 54 -25.63 12.11 38.24
C PHE A 54 -25.55 12.65 36.82
N LYS A 55 -26.20 13.78 36.48
CA LYS A 55 -26.05 14.49 35.19
C LYS A 55 -24.67 15.16 35.07
N GLN A 56 -24.04 15.51 36.19
CA GLN A 56 -22.65 15.97 36.22
C GLN A 56 -21.64 14.80 36.17
N GLU A 57 -22.05 13.59 36.55
CA GLU A 57 -21.26 12.36 36.48
C GLU A 57 -21.42 11.55 35.18
N ILE A 58 -22.55 11.66 34.47
CA ILE A 58 -22.78 11.02 33.17
C ILE A 58 -22.36 11.95 32.03
N ARG A 59 -21.05 11.97 31.78
CA ARG A 59 -20.51 12.15 30.41
C ARG A 59 -20.11 10.81 29.77
N ALA A 60 -20.45 9.68 30.40
CA ALA A 60 -20.12 8.33 29.95
C ALA A 60 -21.39 7.50 29.71
N VAL A 61 -22.16 7.83 28.67
CA VAL A 61 -23.33 7.04 28.24
C VAL A 61 -22.90 5.71 27.59
N SER A 62 -21.67 5.63 27.06
CA SER A 62 -21.14 4.48 26.32
C SER A 62 -20.79 3.25 27.17
N SER A 63 -20.27 3.46 28.39
CA SER A 63 -19.73 2.35 29.21
C SER A 63 -20.83 1.50 29.86
N LEU A 64 -21.91 2.12 30.36
CA LEU A 64 -23.03 1.40 30.97
C LEU A 64 -23.86 0.65 29.92
N GLN A 65 -24.09 1.25 28.75
CA GLN A 65 -24.78 0.59 27.65
C GLN A 65 -24.00 -0.62 27.12
N ARG A 66 -22.67 -0.49 26.99
CA ARG A 66 -21.78 -1.59 26.61
C ARG A 66 -21.87 -2.76 27.59
N LEU A 67 -21.84 -2.45 28.89
CA LEU A 67 -21.87 -3.45 29.95
C LEU A 67 -23.22 -4.19 30.00
N LEU A 68 -24.33 -3.49 29.76
CA LEU A 68 -25.67 -4.10 29.67
C LEU A 68 -25.84 -5.00 28.42
N MET A 69 -25.25 -4.63 27.28
CA MET A 69 -25.26 -5.46 26.07
C MET A 69 -24.45 -6.74 26.26
N LEU A 70 -23.26 -6.66 26.87
CA LEU A 70 -22.44 -7.83 27.17
C LEU A 70 -23.13 -8.76 28.16
N ALA A 71 -23.83 -8.21 29.16
CA ALA A 71 -24.64 -8.99 30.09
C ALA A 71 -25.75 -9.78 29.39
N LYS A 72 -26.46 -9.17 28.45
CA LYS A 72 -27.52 -9.82 27.65
C LYS A 72 -26.95 -10.91 26.75
N PHE A 73 -25.88 -10.61 26.03
CA PHE A 73 -25.21 -11.56 25.15
C PHE A 73 -24.68 -12.78 25.92
N TYR A 74 -24.08 -12.56 27.10
CA TYR A 74 -23.63 -13.65 27.98
C TYR A 74 -24.80 -14.56 28.38
N HIS A 75 -25.96 -13.99 28.69
CA HIS A 75 -27.14 -14.77 29.04
C HIS A 75 -27.76 -15.51 27.85
N GLU A 76 -27.91 -14.88 26.69
CA GLU A 76 -28.44 -15.55 25.50
C GLU A 76 -27.61 -16.77 25.11
N ARG A 77 -26.30 -16.72 25.39
CA ARG A 77 -25.36 -17.82 25.11
C ARG A 77 -25.30 -18.89 26.20
N THR A 78 -25.52 -18.54 27.46
CA THR A 78 -25.29 -19.45 28.61
C THR A 78 -26.55 -19.80 29.41
N GLY A 79 -27.64 -19.08 29.21
CA GLY A 79 -28.86 -19.15 30.00
C GLY A 79 -28.76 -18.64 31.45
N ARG A 80 -27.61 -18.09 31.86
CA ARG A 80 -27.33 -17.78 33.29
C ARG A 80 -27.67 -16.33 33.68
N TYR A 81 -28.32 -16.16 34.84
CA TYR A 81 -28.47 -14.92 35.60
C TYR A 81 -28.68 -15.22 37.10
N PRO A 82 -28.36 -14.28 38.02
CA PRO A 82 -27.66 -13.01 37.80
C PRO A 82 -26.20 -13.20 37.35
N VAL A 83 -25.62 -12.21 36.68
CA VAL A 83 -24.20 -12.21 36.29
C VAL A 83 -23.47 -11.05 36.96
N SER A 84 -22.30 -11.30 37.53
CA SER A 84 -21.47 -10.26 38.12
C SER A 84 -20.66 -9.50 37.07
N ILE A 85 -20.28 -8.26 37.39
CA ILE A 85 -19.40 -7.48 36.50
C ILE A 85 -18.03 -8.14 36.36
N GLN A 86 -17.54 -8.83 37.40
CA GLN A 86 -16.29 -9.60 37.35
C GLN A 86 -16.39 -10.80 36.40
N GLU A 87 -17.50 -11.53 36.42
CA GLU A 87 -17.72 -12.64 35.48
C GLU A 87 -17.81 -12.14 34.04
N LEU A 88 -18.46 -10.98 33.81
CA LEU A 88 -18.49 -10.36 32.49
C LEU A 88 -17.10 -9.88 32.06
N ALA A 89 -16.33 -9.29 32.96
CA ALA A 89 -14.96 -8.87 32.66
C ALA A 89 -14.05 -10.06 32.36
N ALA A 90 -14.22 -11.18 33.06
CA ALA A 90 -13.50 -12.41 32.78
C ALA A 90 -13.92 -13.05 31.44
N ALA A 91 -15.20 -12.98 31.09
CA ALA A 91 -15.72 -13.46 29.81
C ALA A 91 -15.34 -12.55 28.62
N PHE A 92 -15.10 -11.27 28.87
CA PHE A 92 -14.80 -10.25 27.87
C PHE A 92 -13.64 -9.33 28.28
N PRO A 93 -12.42 -9.86 28.50
CA PRO A 93 -11.30 -9.13 29.11
C PRO A 93 -10.79 -7.96 28.25
N ASP A 94 -10.90 -8.05 26.93
CA ASP A 94 -10.51 -6.97 26.01
C ASP A 94 -11.56 -5.86 25.88
N GLN A 95 -12.79 -6.12 26.34
CA GLN A 95 -13.94 -5.22 26.20
C GLN A 95 -14.26 -4.48 27.51
N ILE A 96 -13.82 -5.03 28.64
CA ILE A 96 -14.05 -4.52 29.99
C ILE A 96 -12.71 -4.46 30.73
N ASN A 97 -12.12 -3.26 30.83
CA ASN A 97 -10.88 -3.09 31.58
C ASN A 97 -11.17 -2.58 33.01
N LEU A 98 -11.14 -3.48 34.00
CA LEU A 98 -11.45 -3.14 35.40
C LEU A 98 -10.48 -2.12 36.04
N GLY A 99 -9.30 -1.88 35.45
CA GLY A 99 -8.28 -0.97 35.98
C GLY A 99 -8.19 0.40 35.31
N SER A 100 -8.50 0.50 34.00
CA SER A 100 -8.40 1.77 33.23
C SER A 100 -9.73 2.33 32.78
N ASP A 101 -10.74 1.48 32.55
CA ASP A 101 -12.09 1.98 32.62
C ASP A 101 -12.32 2.21 34.11
N SER A 102 -12.40 3.48 34.49
CA SER A 102 -13.28 3.81 35.60
C SER A 102 -14.63 3.16 35.27
N LEU A 103 -14.87 1.96 35.79
CA LEU A 103 -16.18 1.57 36.25
C LEU A 103 -16.64 2.77 37.06
N ALA A 104 -17.56 3.49 36.42
CA ALA A 104 -18.28 4.67 36.80
C ALA A 104 -18.11 5.05 38.28
N ARG A 105 -17.99 6.36 38.52
CA ARG A 105 -18.20 7.05 39.80
C ARG A 105 -19.46 6.55 40.56
N GLY A 106 -19.48 5.29 41.05
CA GLY A 106 -20.66 4.64 41.67
C GLY A 106 -20.90 3.13 41.51
N ILE A 107 -20.30 2.36 40.58
CA ILE A 107 -20.62 0.92 40.38
C ILE A 107 -19.40 0.01 40.65
N SER A 108 -19.46 -0.81 41.70
CA SER A 108 -18.33 -1.68 42.08
C SER A 108 -18.34 -3.03 41.33
N PRO A 109 -17.19 -3.73 41.23
CA PRO A 109 -17.10 -5.03 40.55
C PRO A 109 -18.03 -6.12 41.13
N GLY A 110 -18.46 -5.95 42.38
CA GLY A 110 -19.38 -6.87 43.05
C GLY A 110 -20.85 -6.71 42.66
N TYR A 111 -21.21 -5.67 41.89
CA TYR A 111 -22.59 -5.54 41.42
C TYR A 111 -22.96 -6.69 40.47
N THR A 112 -24.20 -7.15 40.61
CA THR A 112 -24.77 -8.17 39.74
C THR A 112 -25.89 -7.59 38.89
N ILE A 113 -25.98 -8.11 37.66
CA ILE A 113 -26.95 -7.69 36.64
C ILE A 113 -27.88 -8.86 36.38
N SER A 114 -29.17 -8.59 36.38
CA SER A 114 -30.21 -9.53 35.96
C SER A 114 -31.09 -8.89 34.90
N ILE A 115 -31.51 -9.68 33.92
CA ILE A 115 -32.62 -9.31 33.03
C ILE A 115 -33.91 -9.76 33.69
N LEU A 116 -34.86 -8.85 33.77
CA LEU A 116 -36.23 -9.17 34.17
C LEU A 116 -37.09 -9.19 32.90
N ASN A 117 -37.44 -10.39 32.43
CA ASN A 117 -38.45 -10.57 31.40
C ASN A 117 -39.84 -10.34 32.02
N ALA A 118 -40.15 -9.10 32.36
CA ALA A 118 -41.49 -8.71 32.77
C ALA A 118 -42.20 -8.13 31.53
N GLY A 119 -43.06 -8.92 30.91
CA GLY A 119 -43.88 -8.53 29.74
C GLY A 119 -44.94 -7.46 30.02
N SER A 120 -44.68 -6.50 30.91
CA SER A 120 -45.37 -5.22 31.09
C SER A 120 -44.82 -4.47 32.32
N PRO A 121 -44.89 -3.12 32.35
CA PRO A 121 -44.45 -2.30 33.49
C PRO A 121 -45.22 -2.55 34.80
N GLU A 122 -46.39 -3.16 34.75
CA GLU A 122 -47.25 -3.38 35.93
C GLU A 122 -46.78 -4.59 36.76
N LYS A 123 -46.33 -5.66 36.12
CA LYS A 123 -45.68 -6.81 36.80
C LYS A 123 -44.33 -6.42 37.42
N PHE A 124 -43.72 -5.36 36.91
CA PHE A 124 -42.46 -4.81 37.38
C PHE A 124 -42.56 -4.16 38.78
N LEU A 125 -43.69 -3.49 39.06
CA LEU A 125 -43.96 -2.84 40.35
C LEU A 125 -44.44 -3.81 41.44
N ALA A 126 -44.94 -4.99 41.07
CA ALA A 126 -45.41 -6.03 41.98
C ALA A 126 -44.28 -6.95 42.51
N ALA A 127 -43.11 -6.97 41.88
CA ALA A 127 -41.98 -7.75 42.35
C ALA A 127 -41.40 -7.13 43.64
N ALA A 128 -41.22 -7.94 44.69
CA ALA A 128 -40.61 -7.49 45.94
C ALA A 128 -39.14 -7.06 45.71
N ILE A 129 -38.92 -5.77 45.45
CA ILE A 129 -37.60 -5.19 45.18
C ILE A 129 -36.95 -4.78 46.53
N PRO A 130 -35.86 -5.42 46.98
CA PRO A 130 -35.10 -4.97 48.14
C PRO A 130 -34.59 -3.53 47.98
N LYS A 131 -34.67 -2.78 49.09
CA LYS A 131 -34.47 -1.31 49.21
C LYS A 131 -33.14 -0.73 48.63
N LYS A 132 -32.18 -1.57 48.22
CA LYS A 132 -30.86 -1.16 47.67
C LYS A 132 -30.62 -1.65 46.23
N SER A 133 -31.69 -1.81 45.44
CA SER A 133 -31.59 -2.20 44.03
C SER A 133 -31.75 -0.96 43.13
N LEU A 134 -30.91 -0.83 42.10
CA LEU A 134 -31.11 0.15 41.03
C LEU A 134 -31.71 -0.56 39.82
N ILE A 135 -32.74 0.03 39.23
CA ILE A 135 -33.40 -0.50 38.04
C ILE A 135 -33.19 0.49 36.92
N VAL A 136 -32.79 -0.03 35.76
CA VAL A 136 -32.59 0.78 34.55
C VAL A 136 -33.38 0.15 33.41
N SER A 137 -34.30 0.94 32.84
CA SER A 137 -34.93 0.64 31.56
C SER A 137 -34.07 1.19 30.45
N VAL A 138 -33.75 0.38 29.45
CA VAL A 138 -33.04 0.86 28.26
C VAL A 138 -33.90 0.60 27.03
N ARG A 139 -34.49 1.69 26.51
CA ARG A 139 -35.00 1.72 25.14
C ARG A 139 -33.87 2.15 24.21
N SER A 140 -33.50 1.28 23.29
CA SER A 140 -32.54 1.60 22.24
C SER A 140 -33.20 1.39 20.88
N ALA A 141 -32.99 2.33 19.95
CA ALA A 141 -33.50 2.24 18.57
C ALA A 141 -32.94 1.04 17.78
N PHE A 142 -31.95 0.32 18.33
CA PHE A 142 -31.33 -0.87 17.74
C PHE A 142 -32.03 -2.19 18.09
N PHE A 143 -32.98 -2.19 19.02
CA PHE A 143 -33.71 -3.39 19.42
C PHE A 143 -35.16 -3.27 18.97
N THR A 144 -35.58 -4.09 18.01
CA THR A 144 -36.97 -4.16 17.59
C THR A 144 -37.79 -4.91 18.64
N GLY A 145 -38.88 -4.31 19.10
CA GLY A 145 -40.02 -5.02 19.70
C GLY A 145 -40.25 -4.82 21.19
N ASP A 146 -39.27 -5.11 22.05
CA ASP A 146 -39.54 -5.27 23.49
C ASP A 146 -38.70 -4.35 24.41
N ASP A 147 -39.38 -3.77 25.41
CA ASP A 147 -38.78 -3.02 26.51
C ASP A 147 -37.98 -3.96 27.43
N ASN A 148 -36.65 -3.97 27.32
CA ASN A 148 -35.79 -4.80 28.16
C ASN A 148 -35.47 -4.08 29.47
N TRP A 149 -35.82 -4.69 30.61
CA TRP A 149 -35.60 -4.13 31.95
C TRP A 149 -34.43 -4.82 32.66
N PHE A 150 -33.48 -4.02 33.14
CA PHE A 150 -32.29 -4.53 33.84
C PHE A 150 -32.30 -4.11 35.29
N ARG A 151 -31.92 -5.04 36.17
CA ARG A 151 -31.82 -4.80 37.62
C ARG A 151 -30.38 -4.99 38.08
N PHE A 152 -29.88 -3.97 38.77
CA PHE A 152 -28.60 -3.96 39.45
C PHE A 152 -28.80 -4.17 40.95
N VAL A 153 -28.13 -5.17 41.49
CA VAL A 153 -28.17 -5.47 42.93
C VAL A 153 -26.76 -5.38 43.49
N LYS A 154 -26.61 -4.52 44.52
CA LYS A 154 -25.39 -4.46 45.33
C LYS A 154 -25.38 -5.67 46.28
N PRO A 155 -24.32 -6.48 46.31
CA PRO A 155 -24.27 -7.64 47.19
C PRO A 155 -24.25 -7.18 48.66
N PRO A 156 -24.90 -7.92 49.58
CA PRO A 156 -24.67 -7.72 51.00
C PRO A 156 -23.23 -8.11 51.31
N CYS A 157 -22.47 -7.24 51.99
CA CYS A 157 -21.12 -7.58 52.44
C CYS A 157 -21.19 -8.80 53.36
N LYS A 158 -20.76 -9.97 52.87
CA LYS A 158 -20.04 -11.03 53.61
C LYS A 158 -19.64 -12.17 52.66
N GLU A 159 -18.34 -12.47 52.72
CA GLU A 159 -17.63 -13.68 52.25
C GLU A 159 -17.37 -13.85 50.73
N MET A 160 -16.10 -13.61 50.35
CA MET A 160 -15.47 -14.10 49.12
C MET A 160 -14.94 -15.54 49.36
N PRO A 161 -15.15 -16.50 48.46
CA PRO A 161 -14.34 -17.73 48.42
C PRO A 161 -13.00 -17.50 47.71
N SER A 162 -12.03 -18.33 48.08
CA SER A 162 -10.58 -18.17 47.93
C SER A 162 -9.99 -18.52 46.55
N ARG A 163 -8.74 -18.07 46.38
CA ARG A 163 -7.81 -18.10 45.22
C ARG A 163 -7.57 -19.44 44.48
N GLN A 164 -8.29 -20.53 44.76
CA GLN A 164 -7.94 -21.87 44.28
C GLN A 164 -8.70 -22.39 43.04
N THR A 165 -9.63 -21.61 42.46
CA THR A 165 -10.39 -22.06 41.27
C THR A 165 -9.77 -21.65 39.93
N TYR A 166 -8.60 -21.00 39.93
CA TYR A 166 -8.00 -20.40 38.73
C TYR A 166 -6.86 -21.22 38.08
N ALA A 167 -6.65 -22.48 38.50
CA ALA A 167 -5.53 -23.29 38.03
C ALA A 167 -5.81 -24.18 36.81
N ALA A 168 -6.97 -24.08 36.16
CA ALA A 168 -7.31 -24.97 35.04
C ALA A 168 -8.11 -24.25 33.93
N LEU A 169 -7.47 -23.31 33.23
CA LEU A 169 -7.90 -22.88 31.90
C LEU A 169 -6.64 -22.65 31.06
N GLU A 170 -6.37 -23.56 30.13
CA GLU A 170 -5.30 -23.42 29.15
C GLU A 170 -5.54 -22.23 28.20
N PRO A 171 -4.49 -21.62 27.64
CA PRO A 171 -4.65 -20.54 26.66
C PRO A 171 -5.13 -21.10 25.32
N VAL A 172 -6.27 -20.59 24.83
CA VAL A 172 -6.76 -20.91 23.48
C VAL A 172 -6.00 -20.04 22.46
N PRO A 173 -5.51 -20.60 21.32
CA PRO A 173 -4.60 -19.88 20.42
C PRO A 173 -5.23 -18.70 19.67
N ASP A 174 -4.41 -17.66 19.45
CA ASP A 174 -4.67 -16.42 18.71
C ASP A 174 -4.96 -16.62 17.20
N VAL A 175 -6.14 -17.13 16.84
CA VAL A 175 -6.68 -17.02 15.47
C VAL A 175 -8.21 -16.89 15.49
N TYR A 176 -8.74 -15.70 15.75
CA TYR A 176 -10.17 -15.41 15.54
C TYR A 176 -10.35 -14.13 14.71
N PHE A 177 -10.74 -14.29 13.44
CA PHE A 177 -11.34 -13.21 12.65
C PHE A 177 -12.61 -12.72 13.36
N LYS A 178 -12.72 -11.42 13.68
CA LYS A 178 -13.89 -10.87 14.37
C LYS A 178 -15.13 -11.01 13.45
N PRO A 179 -16.29 -11.48 13.95
CA PRO A 179 -17.49 -11.67 13.12
C PRO A 179 -17.90 -10.44 12.28
N SER A 180 -17.77 -9.22 12.81
CA SER A 180 -18.03 -7.98 12.06
C SER A 180 -17.18 -7.87 10.79
N ASP A 181 -15.90 -8.26 10.85
CA ASP A 181 -14.98 -8.17 9.71
C ASP A 181 -15.33 -9.20 8.63
N ILE A 182 -15.86 -10.37 9.03
CA ILE A 182 -16.35 -11.39 8.10
C ILE A 182 -17.55 -10.87 7.32
N PHE A 183 -18.54 -10.29 8.00
CA PHE A 183 -19.72 -9.72 7.35
C PHE A 183 -19.37 -8.47 6.52
N ASN A 184 -18.41 -7.65 6.95
CA ASN A 184 -17.89 -6.55 6.13
C ASN A 184 -17.24 -7.06 4.84
N LYS A 185 -16.38 -8.09 4.91
CA LYS A 185 -15.78 -8.71 3.71
C LYS A 185 -16.85 -9.30 2.79
N ARG A 186 -17.88 -9.95 3.35
CA ARG A 186 -19.01 -10.45 2.56
C ARG A 186 -19.75 -9.32 1.85
N GLY A 187 -20.01 -8.21 2.53
CA GLY A 187 -20.63 -7.03 1.93
C GLY A 187 -19.79 -6.45 0.79
N VAL A 188 -18.46 -6.39 0.96
CA VAL A 188 -17.54 -5.98 -0.12
C VAL A 188 -17.61 -6.94 -1.32
N GLY A 189 -17.71 -8.25 -1.08
CA GLY A 189 -17.89 -9.24 -2.14
C GLY A 189 -19.15 -8.98 -2.99
N HIS A 190 -20.31 -8.81 -2.33
CA HIS A 190 -21.56 -8.47 -3.02
C HIS A 190 -21.49 -7.10 -3.72
N PHE A 191 -20.81 -6.11 -3.13
CA PHE A 191 -20.61 -4.80 -3.76
C PHE A 191 -19.85 -4.92 -5.09
N ASN A 192 -18.76 -5.68 -5.13
CA ASN A 192 -17.97 -5.90 -6.34
C ASN A 192 -18.76 -6.63 -7.44
N GLN A 193 -19.72 -7.46 -7.05
CA GLN A 193 -20.67 -8.13 -7.96
C GLN A 193 -21.85 -7.23 -8.36
N ARG A 194 -21.90 -5.97 -7.89
CA ARG A 194 -23.00 -5.01 -8.08
C ARG A 194 -24.33 -5.44 -7.44
N GLU A 195 -24.28 -6.34 -6.47
CA GLU A 195 -25.43 -6.84 -5.72
C GLU A 195 -25.72 -5.93 -4.50
N TYR A 196 -26.09 -4.68 -4.76
CA TYR A 196 -26.12 -3.63 -3.74
C TYR A 196 -27.07 -3.91 -2.55
N LYS A 197 -28.19 -4.60 -2.78
CA LYS A 197 -29.14 -4.97 -1.71
C LYS A 197 -28.55 -5.98 -0.74
N GLU A 198 -27.86 -7.00 -1.24
CA GLU A 198 -27.23 -8.03 -0.41
C GLU A 198 -25.98 -7.50 0.30
N ALA A 199 -25.25 -6.59 -0.36
CA ALA A 199 -24.15 -5.87 0.27
C ALA A 199 -24.61 -5.04 1.48
N LEU A 200 -25.72 -4.29 1.37
CA LEU A 200 -26.29 -3.54 2.49
C LEU A 200 -26.71 -4.44 3.65
N LYS A 201 -27.38 -5.58 3.39
CA LYS A 201 -27.72 -6.56 4.44
C LYS A 201 -26.50 -7.11 5.16
N ALA A 202 -25.44 -7.44 4.42
CA ALA A 202 -24.20 -7.92 5.02
C ALA A 202 -23.53 -6.83 5.88
N TYR A 203 -23.58 -5.57 5.46
CA TYR A 203 -23.10 -4.44 6.26
C TYR A 203 -23.96 -4.18 7.50
N GLU A 204 -25.29 -4.35 7.42
CA GLU A 204 -26.16 -4.29 8.59
C GLU A 204 -25.80 -5.39 9.60
N GLN A 205 -25.58 -6.61 9.15
CA GLN A 205 -25.07 -7.70 9.99
C GLN A 205 -23.72 -7.35 10.62
N ALA A 206 -22.80 -6.78 9.85
CA ALA A 206 -21.50 -6.35 10.37
C ALA A 206 -21.63 -5.30 11.49
N LEU A 207 -22.61 -4.39 11.39
CA LEU A 207 -22.89 -3.37 12.41
C LEU A 207 -23.63 -3.92 13.63
N ILE A 208 -24.38 -5.03 13.51
CA ILE A 208 -24.93 -5.74 14.68
C ILE A 208 -23.78 -6.27 15.56
N PHE A 209 -22.74 -6.84 14.95
CA PHE A 209 -21.58 -7.36 15.69
C PHE A 209 -20.60 -6.28 16.16
N ASN A 210 -20.45 -5.19 15.39
CA ASN A 210 -19.65 -4.04 15.81
C ASN A 210 -20.26 -2.73 15.27
N PRO A 211 -21.05 -2.02 16.09
CA PRO A 211 -21.68 -0.75 15.71
C PRO A 211 -20.69 0.39 15.45
N PHE A 212 -19.42 0.22 15.80
CA PHE A 212 -18.36 1.24 15.70
C PHE A 212 -17.33 0.91 14.62
N ASN A 213 -17.64 0.03 13.67
CA ASN A 213 -16.72 -0.31 12.58
C ASN A 213 -16.73 0.80 11.50
N PRO A 214 -15.71 1.66 11.41
CA PRO A 214 -15.69 2.79 10.47
C PRO A 214 -15.69 2.33 9.00
N ALA A 215 -15.07 1.19 8.71
CA ALA A 215 -14.99 0.66 7.34
C ALA A 215 -16.37 0.29 6.80
N VAL A 216 -17.25 -0.24 7.65
CA VAL A 216 -18.61 -0.63 7.25
C VAL A 216 -19.44 0.59 6.88
N TYR A 217 -19.36 1.68 7.65
CA TYR A 217 -20.06 2.93 7.31
C TYR A 217 -19.54 3.55 6.00
N ILE A 218 -18.22 3.59 5.80
CA ILE A 218 -17.63 4.08 4.54
C ILE A 218 -18.10 3.22 3.35
N ASN A 219 -18.12 1.90 3.50
CA ASN A 219 -18.57 0.99 2.45
C ASN A 219 -20.07 1.14 2.14
N ARG A 220 -20.92 1.32 3.16
CA ARG A 220 -22.35 1.62 2.98
C ARG A 220 -22.54 2.95 2.26
N ALA A 221 -21.75 3.97 2.61
CA ALA A 221 -21.80 5.28 1.95
C ALA A 221 -21.53 5.19 0.45
N ASN A 222 -20.53 4.38 0.04
CA ASN A 222 -20.23 4.13 -1.37
C ASN A 222 -21.43 3.49 -2.12
N ILE A 223 -22.17 2.58 -1.48
CA ILE A 223 -23.39 2.00 -2.09
C ILE A 223 -24.45 3.08 -2.30
N TYR A 224 -24.73 3.88 -1.27
CA TYR A 224 -25.71 4.95 -1.37
C TYR A 224 -25.34 5.97 -2.44
N GLU A 225 -24.04 6.26 -2.61
CA GLU A 225 -23.56 7.13 -3.69
C GLU A 225 -23.83 6.55 -5.08
N VAL A 226 -23.54 5.25 -5.30
CA VAL A 226 -23.85 4.56 -6.56
C VAL A 226 -25.36 4.55 -6.84
N GLN A 227 -26.18 4.45 -5.81
CA GLN A 227 -27.64 4.51 -5.91
C GLN A 227 -28.19 5.93 -6.07
N GLY A 228 -27.34 6.96 -5.97
CA GLY A 228 -27.74 8.37 -6.02
C GLY A 228 -28.38 8.90 -4.73
N ASP A 229 -28.40 8.12 -3.65
CA ASP A 229 -28.87 8.53 -2.33
C ASP A 229 -27.81 9.36 -1.59
N LYS A 230 -27.71 10.62 -2.03
CA LYS A 230 -26.75 11.60 -1.52
C LYS A 230 -26.89 11.87 -0.03
N LYS A 231 -28.07 11.67 0.57
CA LYS A 231 -28.31 11.95 1.98
C LYS A 231 -27.70 10.87 2.85
N HIS A 232 -28.06 9.61 2.62
CA HIS A 232 -27.53 8.50 3.41
C HIS A 232 -26.04 8.26 3.13
N ALA A 233 -25.55 8.56 1.92
CA ALA A 233 -24.12 8.55 1.63
C ALA A 233 -23.34 9.51 2.53
N LEU A 234 -23.81 10.77 2.66
CA LEU A 234 -23.17 11.75 3.54
C LEU A 234 -23.21 11.30 4.99
N GLU A 235 -24.39 10.94 5.51
CA GLU A 235 -24.55 10.55 6.92
C GLU A 235 -23.62 9.39 7.30
N ASN A 236 -23.55 8.35 6.46
CA ASN A 236 -22.66 7.21 6.71
C ASN A 236 -21.18 7.60 6.60
N MET A 237 -20.82 8.48 5.66
CA MET A 237 -19.43 8.94 5.53
C MET A 237 -19.00 9.80 6.74
N GLU A 238 -19.88 10.68 7.23
CA GLU A 238 -19.64 11.49 8.44
C GLU A 238 -19.44 10.60 9.68
N ILE A 239 -20.27 9.56 9.84
CA ILE A 239 -20.12 8.58 10.92
C ILE A 239 -18.79 7.82 10.79
N GLY A 240 -18.45 7.32 9.60
CA GLY A 240 -17.20 6.62 9.36
C GLY A 240 -15.96 7.47 9.69
N CYS A 241 -15.97 8.74 9.28
CA CYS A 241 -14.92 9.71 9.60
C CYS A 241 -14.84 10.04 11.09
N ALA A 242 -15.98 10.20 11.78
CA ALA A 242 -15.99 10.46 13.21
C ALA A 242 -15.44 9.28 14.01
N LEU A 243 -15.72 8.04 13.57
CA LEU A 243 -15.24 6.82 14.22
C LEU A 243 -13.76 6.53 13.93
N ASN A 244 -13.24 6.96 12.78
CA ASN A 244 -11.81 6.90 12.49
C ASN A 244 -11.33 8.17 11.79
N PRO A 245 -10.96 9.21 12.56
CA PRO A 245 -10.48 10.48 12.02
C PRO A 245 -9.17 10.38 11.22
N LYS A 246 -8.42 9.28 11.37
CA LYS A 246 -7.15 9.03 10.67
C LYS A 246 -7.31 8.20 9.39
N ASN A 247 -8.54 7.97 8.93
CA ASN A 247 -8.77 7.26 7.67
C ASN A 247 -8.83 8.24 6.47
N PRO A 248 -7.84 8.23 5.56
CA PRO A 248 -7.83 9.12 4.41
C PRO A 248 -9.00 8.86 3.44
N ASN A 249 -9.47 7.62 3.30
CA ASN A 249 -10.58 7.30 2.39
C ASN A 249 -11.90 7.94 2.82
N GLY A 250 -12.12 8.05 4.14
CA GLY A 250 -13.31 8.72 4.68
C GLY A 250 -13.29 10.21 4.35
N HIS A 251 -12.19 10.90 4.64
CA HIS A 251 -12.03 12.33 4.33
C HIS A 251 -12.10 12.59 2.83
N TYR A 252 -11.56 11.69 2.00
CA TYR A 252 -11.65 11.78 0.54
C TYR A 252 -13.11 11.69 0.07
N GLY A 253 -13.88 10.74 0.62
CA GLY A 253 -15.31 10.60 0.34
C GLY A 253 -16.14 11.84 0.71
N LEU A 254 -15.90 12.41 1.91
CA LEU A 254 -16.53 13.67 2.32
C LEU A 254 -16.14 14.84 1.39
N GLY A 255 -14.86 14.93 1.04
CA GLY A 255 -14.36 15.94 0.11
C GLY A 255 -15.04 15.85 -1.26
N ARG A 256 -15.21 14.63 -1.80
CA ARG A 256 -15.91 14.40 -3.06
C ARG A 256 -17.36 14.83 -3.00
N TYR A 257 -18.06 14.50 -1.93
CA TYR A 257 -19.45 14.94 -1.74
C TYR A 257 -19.57 16.47 -1.69
N HIS A 258 -18.68 17.14 -0.94
CA HIS A 258 -18.66 18.61 -0.88
C HIS A 258 -18.32 19.24 -2.23
N PHE A 259 -17.38 18.64 -2.98
CA PHE A 259 -17.03 19.07 -4.33
C PHE A 259 -18.22 18.98 -5.29
N LEU A 260 -18.89 17.82 -5.33
CA LEU A 260 -20.07 17.60 -6.19
C LEU A 260 -21.27 18.48 -5.80
N THR A 261 -21.36 18.88 -4.53
CA THR A 261 -22.36 19.83 -4.04
C THR A 261 -21.91 21.30 -4.12
N ARG A 262 -20.81 21.58 -4.84
CA ARG A 262 -20.24 22.92 -5.05
C ARG A 262 -19.88 23.68 -3.78
N ARG A 263 -19.64 22.96 -2.67
CA ARG A 263 -19.14 23.50 -1.40
C ARG A 263 -17.63 23.38 -1.35
N TYR A 264 -16.95 24.15 -2.19
CA TYR A 264 -15.53 23.97 -2.44
C TYR A 264 -14.65 24.21 -1.20
N ASP A 265 -15.01 25.14 -0.31
CA ASP A 265 -14.26 25.37 0.95
C ASP A 265 -14.19 24.12 1.83
N LYS A 266 -15.34 23.45 1.99
CA LYS A 266 -15.43 22.21 2.75
C LYS A 266 -14.73 21.05 2.05
N ALA A 267 -14.81 21.02 0.72
CA ALA A 267 -14.10 20.02 -0.08
C ALA A 267 -12.59 20.16 0.10
N ILE A 268 -12.06 21.39 0.02
CA ILE A 268 -10.65 21.70 0.25
C ILE A 268 -10.25 21.26 1.66
N GLN A 269 -11.01 21.61 2.70
CA GLN A 269 -10.70 21.19 4.07
C GLN A 269 -10.62 19.65 4.21
N CYS A 270 -11.60 18.92 3.67
CA CYS A 270 -11.60 17.47 3.70
C CYS A 270 -10.41 16.88 2.94
N TYR A 271 -10.13 17.38 1.73
CA TYR A 271 -8.98 16.92 0.95
C TYR A 271 -7.63 17.31 1.58
N SER A 272 -7.53 18.44 2.28
CA SER A 272 -6.33 18.79 3.06
C SER A 272 -6.05 17.73 4.12
N ASN A 273 -7.07 17.26 4.85
CA ASN A 273 -6.91 16.17 5.80
C ASN A 273 -6.44 14.87 5.11
N THR A 274 -6.88 14.58 3.89
CA THR A 274 -6.38 13.41 3.14
C THR A 274 -4.90 13.50 2.82
N ILE A 275 -4.44 14.71 2.46
CA ILE A 275 -3.04 14.98 2.09
C ILE A 275 -2.14 15.01 3.32
N GLU A 276 -2.63 15.48 4.47
CA GLU A 276 -1.90 15.40 5.74
C GLU A 276 -1.66 13.94 6.16
N LEU A 277 -2.62 13.06 5.90
CA LEU A 277 -2.52 11.63 6.22
C LEU A 277 -1.69 10.84 5.20
N CYS A 278 -1.84 11.15 3.90
CA CYS A 278 -1.16 10.47 2.80
C CYS A 278 -0.78 11.48 1.70
N PRO A 279 0.40 12.14 1.81
CA PRO A 279 0.77 13.22 0.89
C PRO A 279 1.15 12.75 -0.51
N ASP A 280 1.53 11.49 -0.67
CA ASP A 280 2.09 10.85 -1.87
C ASP A 280 1.05 10.18 -2.76
N VAL A 281 -0.23 10.16 -2.35
CA VAL A 281 -1.30 9.61 -3.18
C VAL A 281 -1.69 10.64 -4.25
N ALA A 282 -1.33 10.34 -5.50
CA ALA A 282 -1.57 11.22 -6.64
C ALA A 282 -3.04 11.66 -6.75
N MET A 283 -3.98 10.73 -6.58
CA MET A 283 -5.42 11.02 -6.68
C MET A 283 -5.90 12.09 -5.69
N TYR A 284 -5.33 12.16 -4.48
CA TYR A 284 -5.69 13.18 -3.49
C TYR A 284 -5.18 14.56 -3.90
N ASN A 285 -3.96 14.62 -4.44
CA ASN A 285 -3.40 15.84 -5.02
C ASN A 285 -4.22 16.34 -6.22
N HIS A 286 -4.68 15.43 -7.10
CA HIS A 286 -5.60 15.79 -8.19
C HIS A 286 -6.93 16.34 -7.67
N ALA A 287 -7.54 15.67 -6.67
CA ALA A 287 -8.84 16.05 -6.15
C ALA A 287 -8.83 17.41 -5.44
N ILE A 288 -7.80 17.70 -4.63
CA ILE A 288 -7.66 19.03 -4.02
C ILE A 288 -7.36 20.10 -5.07
N ALA A 289 -6.54 19.80 -6.08
CA ALA A 289 -6.22 20.75 -7.14
C ALA A 289 -7.48 21.14 -7.93
N ARG A 290 -8.33 20.16 -8.26
CA ARG A 290 -9.67 20.39 -8.83
C ARG A 290 -10.53 21.25 -7.92
N ALA A 291 -10.53 21.01 -6.61
CA ALA A 291 -11.30 21.81 -5.66
C ALA A 291 -10.83 23.27 -5.62
N TYR A 292 -9.51 23.52 -5.58
CA TYR A 292 -8.95 24.87 -5.68
C TYR A 292 -9.24 25.53 -7.05
N GLN A 293 -9.18 24.76 -8.14
CA GLN A 293 -9.51 25.23 -9.49
C GLN A 293 -10.95 25.75 -9.56
N GLU A 294 -11.92 24.97 -9.08
CA GLU A 294 -13.33 25.37 -9.08
C GLU A 294 -13.65 26.46 -8.03
N HIS A 295 -12.87 26.54 -6.96
CA HIS A 295 -12.94 27.62 -5.97
C HIS A 295 -12.38 28.96 -6.52
N GLY A 296 -11.53 28.91 -7.55
CA GLY A 296 -10.89 30.09 -8.15
C GLY A 296 -9.49 30.40 -7.59
N ASP A 297 -8.96 29.58 -6.69
CA ASP A 297 -7.59 29.71 -6.19
C ASP A 297 -6.61 29.03 -7.16
N ARG A 298 -6.22 29.82 -8.16
CA ARG A 298 -5.33 29.38 -9.23
C ARG A 298 -3.95 28.96 -8.72
N GLN A 299 -3.41 29.62 -7.69
CA GLN A 299 -2.06 29.35 -7.21
C GLN A 299 -1.99 27.98 -6.53
N ASN A 300 -2.92 27.68 -5.63
CA ASN A 300 -2.96 26.36 -4.99
C ASN A 300 -3.37 25.26 -5.98
N ALA A 301 -4.24 25.54 -6.94
CA ALA A 301 -4.56 24.58 -8.01
C ALA A 301 -3.31 24.17 -8.81
N ILE A 302 -2.47 25.13 -9.23
CA ILE A 302 -1.20 24.86 -9.92
C ILE A 302 -0.29 23.98 -9.06
N LYS A 303 -0.08 24.38 -7.79
CA LYS A 303 0.77 23.66 -6.83
C LYS A 303 0.38 22.18 -6.70
N TYR A 304 -0.91 21.89 -6.52
CA TYR A 304 -1.37 20.52 -6.31
C TYR A 304 -1.49 19.72 -7.61
N PHE A 305 -1.74 20.35 -8.75
CA PHE A 305 -1.63 19.69 -10.05
C PHE A 305 -0.19 19.32 -10.40
N GLN A 306 0.79 20.14 -10.05
CA GLN A 306 2.21 19.79 -10.20
C GLN A 306 2.57 18.58 -9.33
N LYS A 307 2.11 18.52 -8.08
CA LYS A 307 2.25 17.32 -7.23
C LYS A 307 1.55 16.09 -7.82
N TYR A 308 0.38 16.24 -8.42
CA TYR A 308 -0.26 15.14 -9.14
C TYR A 308 0.62 14.59 -10.26
N LEU A 309 1.19 15.46 -11.09
CA LEU A 309 2.10 15.05 -12.17
C LEU A 309 3.38 14.38 -11.64
N GLN A 310 3.87 14.81 -10.47
CA GLN A 310 5.00 14.19 -9.78
C GLN A 310 4.67 12.74 -9.34
N TYR A 311 3.52 12.52 -8.70
CA TYR A 311 3.16 11.21 -8.15
C TYR A 311 2.50 10.26 -9.16
N ALA A 312 1.98 10.75 -10.29
CA ALA A 312 1.39 9.93 -11.34
C ALA A 312 1.71 10.47 -12.75
N PRO A 313 2.97 10.34 -13.22
CA PRO A 313 3.40 10.86 -14.53
C PRO A 313 2.71 10.18 -15.73
N HIS A 314 2.11 9.00 -15.53
CA HIS A 314 1.30 8.28 -16.52
C HIS A 314 -0.16 8.10 -16.06
N GLY A 315 -0.61 8.91 -15.11
CA GLY A 315 -1.99 8.87 -14.63
C GLY A 315 -3.01 9.26 -15.71
N GLU A 316 -4.24 8.75 -15.56
CA GLU A 316 -5.35 9.00 -16.49
C GLU A 316 -5.58 10.50 -16.79
N PHE A 317 -5.40 11.37 -15.79
CA PHE A 317 -5.65 12.80 -15.92
C PHE A 317 -4.44 13.61 -16.38
N VAL A 318 -3.29 12.98 -16.65
CA VAL A 318 -2.06 13.70 -17.06
C VAL A 318 -2.26 14.59 -18.28
N PRO A 319 -2.88 14.13 -19.40
CA PRO A 319 -3.08 14.99 -20.56
C PRO A 319 -3.95 16.22 -20.24
N LEU A 320 -5.00 16.03 -19.43
CA LEU A 320 -5.91 17.10 -19.01
C LEU A 320 -5.21 18.11 -18.10
N VAL A 321 -4.43 17.62 -17.13
CA VAL A 321 -3.68 18.47 -16.20
C VAL A 321 -2.60 19.27 -16.92
N LYS A 322 -1.82 18.64 -17.81
CA LYS A 322 -0.83 19.33 -18.64
C LYS A 322 -1.49 20.38 -19.54
N GLY A 323 -2.59 20.04 -20.20
CA GLY A 323 -3.37 20.98 -21.03
C GLY A 323 -3.86 22.20 -20.23
N TRP A 324 -4.40 21.97 -19.03
CA TRP A 324 -4.83 23.07 -18.16
C TRP A 324 -3.64 23.94 -17.71
N LEU A 325 -2.55 23.35 -17.21
CA LEU A 325 -1.34 24.08 -16.78
C LEU A 325 -0.77 24.97 -17.89
N SER A 326 -0.68 24.44 -19.12
CA SER A 326 -0.27 25.23 -20.30
C SER A 326 -1.23 26.38 -20.57
N SER A 327 -2.55 26.14 -20.52
CA SER A 327 -3.55 27.20 -20.76
C SER A 327 -3.49 28.33 -19.73
N VAL A 328 -3.01 28.03 -18.52
CA VAL A 328 -2.83 29.02 -17.46
C VAL A 328 -1.42 29.63 -17.42
N GLY A 329 -0.58 29.34 -18.42
CA GLY A 329 0.80 29.82 -18.49
C GLY A 329 1.66 29.37 -17.31
N ALA A 330 1.25 28.31 -16.61
CA ALA A 330 2.05 27.71 -15.56
C ALA A 330 3.08 26.79 -16.21
N SER A 331 4.26 26.68 -15.59
CA SER A 331 5.20 25.61 -15.96
C SER A 331 4.47 24.28 -15.80
N VAL A 332 4.20 23.64 -16.93
CA VAL A 332 4.05 22.20 -16.97
C VAL A 332 5.40 21.71 -16.46
N ALA A 333 5.43 21.07 -15.30
CA ALA A 333 6.65 20.43 -14.85
C ALA A 333 7.19 19.65 -16.05
N ASP A 334 8.43 19.96 -16.47
CA ASP A 334 9.14 19.15 -17.44
C ASP A 334 8.96 17.71 -17.02
N ASP A 335 8.70 16.83 -17.99
CA ASP A 335 8.29 15.46 -17.70
C ASP A 335 9.09 14.91 -16.50
N PRO A 336 8.48 14.75 -15.32
CA PRO A 336 9.19 14.26 -14.15
C PRO A 336 9.66 12.82 -14.35
N SER A 337 9.35 12.21 -15.51
CA SER A 337 9.88 10.97 -16.06
C SER A 337 11.26 11.07 -16.73
N ASP A 338 11.84 12.26 -16.94
CA ASP A 338 13.21 12.40 -17.50
C ASP A 338 14.24 12.81 -16.44
N THR A 339 14.93 11.84 -15.84
CA THR A 339 16.02 12.11 -14.89
C THR A 339 17.21 12.83 -15.54
N GLY A 340 17.40 12.69 -16.87
CA GLY A 340 18.44 13.40 -17.62
C GLY A 340 18.24 14.91 -17.58
N SER A 341 17.01 15.37 -17.87
CA SER A 341 16.67 16.80 -17.78
C SER A 341 16.87 17.35 -16.35
N LEU A 342 16.50 16.58 -15.32
CA LEU A 342 16.72 16.97 -13.93
C LEU A 342 18.21 17.09 -13.61
N LEU A 343 19.04 16.19 -14.13
CA LEU A 343 20.50 16.23 -13.95
C LEU A 343 21.10 17.49 -14.59
N GLU A 344 20.70 17.83 -15.81
CA GLU A 344 21.15 19.05 -16.50
C GLU A 344 20.77 20.33 -15.73
N LYS A 345 19.56 20.35 -15.16
CA LYS A 345 19.06 21.45 -14.32
C LYS A 345 19.59 21.44 -12.89
N ARG A 346 20.39 20.42 -12.52
CA ARG A 346 20.97 20.24 -11.19
C ARG A 346 19.91 20.09 -10.09
N CYS A 347 18.78 19.51 -10.42
CA CYS A 347 17.68 19.18 -9.51
C CYS A 347 17.99 17.89 -8.71
N PHE A 348 19.14 17.86 -8.05
CA PHE A 348 19.72 16.65 -7.45
C PHE A 348 18.82 15.95 -6.43
N LYS A 349 18.09 16.73 -5.62
CA LYS A 349 17.15 16.18 -4.64
C LYS A 349 15.98 15.45 -5.30
N ASP A 350 15.47 15.99 -6.41
CA ASP A 350 14.35 15.39 -7.14
C ASP A 350 14.79 14.08 -7.82
N ILE A 351 16.04 14.01 -8.28
CA ILE A 351 16.64 12.77 -8.80
C ILE A 351 16.74 11.73 -7.68
N ASP A 352 17.27 12.10 -6.50
CA ASP A 352 17.37 11.20 -5.36
C ASP A 352 16.01 10.63 -4.94
N GLU A 353 14.99 11.48 -4.79
CA GLU A 353 13.64 11.05 -4.42
C GLU A 353 13.06 10.04 -5.43
N ARG A 354 13.37 10.23 -6.71
CA ARG A 354 12.91 9.34 -7.77
C ARG A 354 13.65 8.01 -7.79
N LEU A 355 14.97 8.03 -7.70
CA LEU A 355 15.77 6.81 -7.64
C LEU A 355 15.43 6.01 -6.37
N MET A 356 15.12 6.68 -5.25
CA MET A 356 14.63 6.02 -4.03
C MET A 356 13.31 5.28 -4.30
N LEU A 357 12.42 5.86 -5.10
CA LEU A 357 11.16 5.21 -5.46
C LEU A 357 11.42 3.97 -6.32
N MET A 358 12.30 4.07 -7.33
CA MET A 358 12.67 2.92 -8.17
C MET A 358 13.29 1.78 -7.36
N LEU A 359 14.17 2.11 -6.41
CA LEU A 359 14.78 1.15 -5.50
C LEU A 359 13.70 0.43 -4.67
N LYS A 360 12.77 1.18 -4.06
CA LYS A 360 11.68 0.61 -3.24
C LYS A 360 10.72 -0.26 -4.03
N GLU A 361 10.37 0.15 -5.24
CA GLU A 361 9.46 -0.60 -6.10
C GLU A 361 10.12 -1.85 -6.70
N ASN A 362 11.45 -1.83 -6.84
CA ASN A 362 12.27 -2.87 -7.48
C ASN A 362 11.64 -3.42 -8.77
N LYS A 363 11.11 -2.51 -9.59
CA LYS A 363 10.44 -2.87 -10.84
C LYS A 363 11.46 -3.38 -11.84
N LYS A 364 11.07 -4.43 -12.57
CA LYS A 364 11.81 -4.96 -13.71
C LYS A 364 11.13 -4.54 -15.02
N ASP A 365 11.92 -4.37 -16.08
CA ASP A 365 11.40 -4.12 -17.42
C ASP A 365 10.86 -5.40 -18.09
N ARG A 366 10.40 -5.28 -19.34
CA ARG A 366 9.91 -6.42 -20.14
C ARG A 366 10.95 -7.51 -20.39
N ASN A 367 12.23 -7.24 -20.11
CA ASN A 367 13.34 -8.19 -20.27
C ASN A 367 13.81 -8.77 -18.93
N GLY A 368 13.18 -8.38 -17.81
CA GLY A 368 13.56 -8.80 -16.47
C GLY A 368 14.77 -8.06 -15.91
N TYR A 369 15.17 -6.92 -16.50
CA TYR A 369 16.24 -6.07 -15.99
C TYR A 369 15.71 -5.01 -15.02
N GLY A 370 16.49 -4.66 -14.00
CA GLY A 370 16.12 -3.64 -13.02
C GLY A 370 15.98 -2.25 -13.66
N LEU A 371 14.82 -1.59 -13.45
CA LEU A 371 14.62 -0.23 -13.94
C LEU A 371 15.58 0.77 -13.30
N LEU A 372 15.90 0.60 -12.01
CA LEU A 372 16.89 1.44 -11.31
C LEU A 372 18.25 1.38 -12.00
N ASN A 373 18.75 0.18 -12.28
CA ASN A 373 20.03 -0.03 -12.97
C ASN A 373 20.05 0.70 -14.32
N LYS A 374 19.00 0.51 -15.12
CA LYS A 374 18.85 1.16 -16.42
C LYS A 374 18.85 2.69 -16.30
N GLU A 375 18.14 3.23 -15.32
CA GLU A 375 18.08 4.67 -15.09
C GLU A 375 19.43 5.25 -14.64
N CYS A 376 20.12 4.58 -13.71
CA CYS A 376 21.46 4.98 -13.28
C CYS A 376 22.44 4.97 -14.46
N ASN A 377 22.40 3.95 -15.32
CA ASN A 377 23.23 3.88 -16.51
C ASN A 377 22.89 4.96 -17.53
N TYR A 378 21.59 5.27 -17.70
CA TYR A 378 21.14 6.37 -18.53
C TYR A 378 21.71 7.71 -18.07
N LEU A 379 21.60 8.01 -16.77
CA LEU A 379 22.10 9.24 -16.14
C LEU A 379 23.60 9.47 -16.34
N VAL A 380 24.39 8.39 -16.39
CA VAL A 380 25.85 8.46 -16.58
C VAL A 380 26.28 8.37 -18.05
N SER A 381 25.34 8.07 -18.95
CA SER A 381 25.59 7.92 -20.38
C SER A 381 25.50 9.27 -21.12
N GLY A 382 26.61 10.01 -21.21
CA GLY A 382 26.64 11.26 -21.97
C GLY A 382 27.98 11.97 -22.01
N ALA A 383 28.18 12.79 -23.05
CA ALA A 383 29.31 13.71 -23.11
C ALA A 383 29.07 14.86 -22.12
N ASN A 384 30.06 15.19 -21.29
CA ASN A 384 30.04 16.23 -20.25
C ASN A 384 29.31 15.89 -18.93
N VAL A 385 28.92 14.63 -18.71
CA VAL A 385 28.25 14.20 -17.46
C VAL A 385 29.18 14.25 -16.24
N GLU A 386 30.49 14.13 -16.43
CA GLU A 386 31.51 14.16 -15.35
C GLU A 386 31.34 15.36 -14.40
N LYS A 387 31.15 16.56 -14.96
CA LYS A 387 30.98 17.78 -14.17
C LYS A 387 29.68 17.76 -13.37
N LEU A 388 28.60 17.21 -13.94
CA LEU A 388 27.30 17.14 -13.28
C LEU A 388 27.32 16.14 -12.12
N ILE A 389 27.92 14.96 -12.33
CA ILE A 389 28.10 13.94 -11.28
C ILE A 389 29.01 14.45 -10.17
N THR A 390 30.11 15.12 -10.51
CA THR A 390 31.02 15.71 -9.50
C THR A 390 30.33 16.83 -8.72
N ASP A 391 29.53 17.68 -9.37
CA ASP A 391 28.73 18.72 -8.70
C ASP A 391 27.66 18.09 -7.79
N TRP A 392 27.02 17.00 -8.22
CA TRP A 392 26.04 16.27 -7.41
C TRP A 392 26.68 15.72 -6.14
N VAL A 393 27.76 14.96 -6.26
CA VAL A 393 28.48 14.38 -5.11
C VAL A 393 29.02 15.46 -4.18
N SER A 394 29.57 16.56 -4.72
CA SER A 394 30.13 17.63 -3.89
C SER A 394 29.07 18.37 -3.07
N ARG A 395 27.85 18.54 -3.61
CA ARG A 395 26.72 19.16 -2.90
C ARG A 395 26.01 18.20 -1.96
N PHE A 396 25.96 16.91 -2.31
CA PHE A 396 25.25 15.87 -1.58
C PHE A 396 26.16 14.66 -1.32
N PRO A 397 27.22 14.81 -0.50
CA PRO A 397 28.19 13.73 -0.26
C PRO A 397 27.58 12.51 0.45
N GLU A 398 26.49 12.73 1.19
CA GLU A 398 25.74 11.67 1.87
C GLU A 398 24.54 11.15 1.04
N SER A 399 24.42 11.55 -0.23
CA SER A 399 23.43 10.95 -1.14
C SER A 399 23.92 9.58 -1.60
N HIS A 400 23.12 8.55 -1.30
CA HIS A 400 23.37 7.19 -1.78
C HIS A 400 23.47 7.14 -3.31
N PHE A 401 22.54 7.76 -4.05
CA PHE A 401 22.52 7.68 -5.51
C PHE A 401 23.54 8.56 -6.20
N ALA A 402 23.93 9.69 -5.61
CA ALA A 402 25.05 10.48 -6.12
C ALA A 402 26.33 9.62 -6.13
N ASN A 403 26.58 8.90 -5.03
CA ASN A 403 27.71 7.98 -4.90
C ASN A 403 27.56 6.76 -5.84
N LEU A 404 26.36 6.16 -5.95
CA LEU A 404 26.12 5.05 -6.88
C LEU A 404 26.39 5.44 -8.34
N CYS A 405 25.83 6.57 -8.79
CA CYS A 405 26.01 7.07 -10.15
C CYS A 405 27.47 7.47 -10.40
N ALA A 406 28.15 8.08 -9.43
CA ALA A 406 29.58 8.36 -9.53
C ALA A 406 30.40 7.08 -9.69
N GLY A 407 30.12 6.05 -8.88
CA GLY A 407 30.74 4.75 -8.99
C GLY A 407 30.58 4.12 -10.38
N SER A 408 29.34 4.07 -10.89
CA SER A 408 29.05 3.55 -12.24
C SER A 408 29.76 4.37 -13.33
N PHE A 409 29.71 5.70 -13.24
CA PHE A 409 30.39 6.60 -14.17
C PHE A 409 31.89 6.33 -14.23
N TYR A 410 32.56 6.20 -13.08
CA TYR A 410 34.01 5.98 -13.04
C TYR A 410 34.42 4.58 -13.52
N ILE A 411 33.55 3.56 -13.40
CA ILE A 411 33.78 2.24 -14.03
C ILE A 411 33.84 2.39 -15.55
N ASP A 412 32.79 2.95 -16.16
CA ASP A 412 32.72 3.15 -17.61
C ASP A 412 33.84 4.07 -18.11
N HIS A 413 34.14 5.14 -17.36
CA HIS A 413 35.23 6.05 -17.68
C HIS A 413 36.62 5.39 -17.54
N ALA A 414 36.79 4.41 -16.66
CA ALA A 414 38.00 3.60 -16.60
C ALA A 414 38.16 2.76 -17.87
N TRP A 415 37.13 2.00 -18.25
CA TRP A 415 37.16 1.13 -19.44
C TRP A 415 37.41 1.92 -20.73
N ARG A 416 36.81 3.11 -20.86
CA ARG A 416 37.10 4.02 -21.99
C ARG A 416 38.56 4.49 -22.03
N ALA A 417 39.18 4.75 -20.88
CA ALA A 417 40.59 5.11 -20.82
C ALA A 417 41.54 3.96 -21.19
N ARG A 418 41.18 2.73 -20.81
CA ARG A 418 41.91 1.52 -21.22
C ARG A 418 41.79 1.28 -22.73
N GLY A 419 40.59 1.53 -23.28
CA GLY A 419 40.23 1.19 -24.66
C GLY A 419 39.82 -0.27 -24.82
N GLU A 420 39.27 -0.61 -25.99
CA GLU A 420 38.74 -1.94 -26.32
C GLU A 420 39.82 -2.91 -26.88
N GLY A 421 41.07 -2.46 -26.96
CA GLY A 421 42.17 -3.24 -27.52
C GLY A 421 42.66 -4.35 -26.57
N VAL A 422 43.27 -5.38 -27.15
CA VAL A 422 44.04 -6.39 -26.40
C VAL A 422 45.16 -5.74 -25.58
N ILE A 423 45.68 -6.44 -24.56
CA ILE A 423 46.67 -5.90 -23.60
C ILE A 423 47.86 -5.20 -24.28
N SER A 424 48.32 -5.70 -25.43
CA SER A 424 49.42 -5.12 -26.21
C SER A 424 49.11 -3.75 -26.84
N ALA A 425 47.84 -3.40 -26.98
CA ALA A 425 47.37 -2.12 -27.54
C ALA A 425 47.05 -1.07 -26.47
N VAL A 426 47.07 -1.43 -25.18
CA VAL A 426 46.77 -0.52 -24.07
C VAL A 426 47.98 0.36 -23.77
N THR A 427 47.81 1.68 -23.88
CA THR A 427 48.89 2.64 -23.54
C THR A 427 49.16 2.66 -22.03
N SER A 428 50.40 2.96 -21.62
CA SER A 428 50.76 3.11 -20.19
C SER A 428 49.90 4.15 -19.48
N THR A 429 49.59 5.27 -20.14
CA THR A 429 48.68 6.31 -19.64
C THR A 429 47.25 5.77 -19.49
N GLY A 430 46.75 5.04 -20.48
CA GLY A 430 45.41 4.42 -20.44
C GLY A 430 45.29 3.41 -19.31
N LEU A 431 46.32 2.57 -19.12
CA LEU A 431 46.36 1.60 -18.02
C LEU A 431 46.42 2.26 -16.65
N ARG A 432 47.18 3.35 -16.50
CA ARG A 432 47.21 4.12 -15.25
C ARG A 432 45.84 4.71 -14.92
N LEU A 433 45.24 5.43 -15.88
CA LEU A 433 43.92 6.03 -15.72
C LEU A 433 42.83 4.99 -15.44
N PHE A 434 42.93 3.80 -16.05
CA PHE A 434 42.05 2.67 -15.78
C PHE A 434 42.06 2.28 -14.29
N HIS A 435 43.23 2.04 -13.71
CA HIS A 435 43.34 1.67 -12.29
C HIS A 435 42.89 2.81 -11.36
N GLU A 436 43.38 4.04 -11.59
CA GLU A 436 43.03 5.20 -10.75
C GLU A 436 41.50 5.43 -10.70
N ARG A 437 40.82 5.33 -11.85
CA ARG A 437 39.37 5.53 -11.93
C ARG A 437 38.59 4.39 -11.30
N LEU A 438 39.07 3.15 -11.40
CA LEU A 438 38.45 2.01 -10.71
C LEU A 438 38.59 2.10 -9.19
N GLU A 439 39.72 2.62 -8.68
CA GLU A 439 39.88 2.90 -7.25
C GLU A 439 38.91 3.99 -6.77
N ILE A 440 38.73 5.05 -7.55
CA ILE A 440 37.72 6.09 -7.28
C ILE A 440 36.32 5.48 -7.29
N ALA A 441 36.00 4.64 -8.27
CA ALA A 441 34.72 3.95 -8.34
C ALA A 441 34.47 3.09 -7.11
N ALA A 442 35.46 2.30 -6.65
CA ALA A 442 35.34 1.49 -5.44
C ALA A 442 35.00 2.34 -4.21
N GLN A 443 35.65 3.50 -4.04
CA GLN A 443 35.37 4.39 -2.90
C GLN A 443 33.92 4.88 -2.90
N TYR A 444 33.43 5.33 -4.05
CA TYR A 444 32.04 5.77 -4.17
C TYR A 444 31.04 4.63 -3.97
N LEU A 445 31.30 3.44 -4.50
CA LEU A 445 30.39 2.31 -4.36
C LEU A 445 30.35 1.74 -2.94
N GLU A 446 31.49 1.65 -2.24
CA GLU A 446 31.50 1.26 -0.83
C GLU A 446 30.80 2.32 0.05
N LYS A 447 30.96 3.62 -0.27
CA LYS A 447 30.18 4.70 0.39
C LYS A 447 28.69 4.55 0.12
N ALA A 448 28.27 4.37 -1.14
CA ALA A 448 26.87 4.14 -1.51
C ALA A 448 26.28 2.94 -0.75
N PHE A 449 26.98 1.81 -0.71
CA PHE A 449 26.57 0.63 0.03
C PHE A 449 26.46 0.88 1.54
N SER A 450 27.39 1.67 2.11
CA SER A 450 27.32 2.01 3.54
C SER A 450 26.12 2.89 3.91
N LEU A 451 25.65 3.70 2.96
CA LEU A 451 24.50 4.59 3.14
C LEU A 451 23.17 3.82 2.99
N ASP A 452 23.09 2.89 2.03
CA ASP A 452 21.93 2.02 1.85
C ASP A 452 22.34 0.59 1.47
N PRO A 453 22.50 -0.31 2.47
CA PRO A 453 22.84 -1.71 2.23
C PRO A 453 21.74 -2.53 1.56
N SER A 454 20.54 -1.96 1.38
CA SER A 454 19.42 -2.65 0.72
C SER A 454 19.46 -2.54 -0.81
N ASP A 455 20.31 -1.68 -1.36
CA ASP A 455 20.53 -1.60 -2.81
C ASP A 455 21.49 -2.71 -3.30
N PRO A 456 21.06 -3.58 -4.24
CA PRO A 456 21.92 -4.60 -4.81
C PRO A 456 22.99 -4.05 -5.79
N LEU A 457 22.84 -2.83 -6.30
CA LEU A 457 23.69 -2.31 -7.38
C LEU A 457 25.11 -1.95 -6.96
N PRO A 458 25.37 -1.26 -5.82
CA PRO A 458 26.74 -0.98 -5.41
C PRO A 458 27.63 -2.23 -5.32
N PRO A 459 27.23 -3.33 -4.64
CA PRO A 459 28.03 -4.55 -4.63
C PRO A 459 28.09 -5.25 -6.00
N ALA A 460 27.06 -5.15 -6.85
CA ALA A 460 27.13 -5.67 -8.22
C ALA A 460 28.20 -4.92 -9.04
N TYR A 461 28.24 -3.59 -8.95
CA TYR A 461 29.24 -2.76 -9.63
C TYR A 461 30.65 -2.93 -9.06
N LEU A 462 30.78 -3.21 -7.76
CA LEU A 462 32.08 -3.58 -7.17
C LEU A 462 32.66 -4.87 -7.78
N ILE A 463 31.85 -5.75 -8.40
CA ILE A 463 32.37 -6.92 -9.12
C ILE A 463 33.05 -6.51 -10.44
N HIS A 464 32.55 -5.48 -11.13
CA HIS A 464 33.24 -4.90 -12.30
C HIS A 464 34.57 -4.28 -11.89
N VAL A 465 34.60 -3.57 -10.76
CA VAL A 465 35.85 -3.05 -10.18
C VAL A 465 36.79 -4.18 -9.81
N ALA A 466 36.29 -5.23 -9.16
CA ALA A 466 37.06 -6.43 -8.81
C ALA A 466 37.72 -7.09 -10.04
N THR A 467 36.98 -7.14 -11.15
CA THR A 467 37.49 -7.69 -12.42
C THR A 467 38.66 -6.87 -12.92
N GLY A 468 38.50 -5.54 -13.00
CA GLY A 468 39.52 -4.65 -13.54
C GLY A 468 40.76 -4.47 -12.64
N LEU A 469 40.58 -4.38 -11.32
CA LEU A 469 41.68 -4.25 -10.35
C LEU A 469 42.32 -5.58 -9.95
N GLY A 470 41.80 -6.71 -10.45
CA GLY A 470 42.34 -8.04 -10.15
C GLY A 470 42.16 -8.48 -8.71
N TRP A 471 41.01 -8.17 -8.09
CA TRP A 471 40.70 -8.69 -6.76
C TRP A 471 40.59 -10.21 -6.81
N ASN A 472 40.98 -10.89 -5.72
CA ASN A 472 40.86 -12.34 -5.64
C ASN A 472 39.39 -12.81 -5.61
N ARG A 473 39.18 -14.09 -5.95
CA ARG A 473 37.84 -14.68 -6.06
C ARG A 473 37.03 -14.57 -4.79
N SER A 474 37.65 -14.69 -3.62
CA SER A 474 36.96 -14.56 -2.32
C SER A 474 36.39 -13.16 -2.10
N ALA A 475 37.16 -12.12 -2.46
CA ALA A 475 36.71 -10.73 -2.37
C ALA A 475 35.55 -10.46 -3.36
N MET A 476 35.63 -10.97 -4.59
CA MET A 476 34.52 -10.88 -5.55
C MET A 476 33.27 -11.59 -5.04
N GLU A 477 33.38 -12.85 -4.56
CA GLU A 477 32.26 -13.64 -4.05
C GLU A 477 31.60 -13.01 -2.81
N LYS A 478 32.35 -12.22 -2.04
CA LYS A 478 31.78 -11.41 -0.96
C LYS A 478 30.83 -10.35 -1.52
N GLN A 479 31.20 -9.65 -2.59
CA GLN A 479 30.34 -8.63 -3.20
C GLN A 479 29.14 -9.27 -3.89
N PHE A 480 29.34 -10.38 -4.62
CA PHE A 480 28.24 -11.14 -5.20
C PHE A 480 27.19 -11.55 -4.15
N ARG A 481 27.63 -12.10 -3.01
CA ARG A 481 26.72 -12.44 -1.91
C ARG A 481 26.02 -11.24 -1.29
N ARG A 482 26.69 -10.08 -1.18
CA ARG A 482 26.06 -8.84 -0.71
C ARG A 482 24.92 -8.40 -1.65
N SER A 483 25.16 -8.42 -2.96
CA SER A 483 24.16 -8.04 -3.96
C SER A 483 22.96 -9.01 -3.98
N VAL A 484 23.22 -10.32 -4.03
CA VAL A 484 22.16 -11.34 -4.06
C VAL A 484 21.36 -11.38 -2.75
N ALA A 485 21.97 -11.05 -1.62
CA ALA A 485 21.27 -10.92 -0.34
C ALA A 485 20.28 -9.75 -0.32
N ALA A 486 20.58 -8.66 -1.04
CA ALA A 486 19.69 -7.52 -1.20
C ALA A 486 18.57 -7.82 -2.21
N ASP A 487 18.91 -8.33 -3.40
CA ASP A 487 17.95 -8.76 -4.40
C ASP A 487 18.48 -9.94 -5.23
N LYS A 488 17.93 -11.13 -4.99
CA LYS A 488 18.26 -12.34 -5.77
C LYS A 488 17.86 -12.25 -7.24
N THR A 489 16.99 -11.33 -7.61
CA THR A 489 16.54 -11.15 -9.00
C THR A 489 17.42 -10.18 -9.79
N GLU A 490 18.39 -9.51 -9.14
CA GLU A 490 19.22 -8.49 -9.77
C GLU A 490 20.21 -9.08 -10.77
N TYR A 491 19.83 -9.04 -12.05
CA TYR A 491 20.57 -9.65 -13.15
C TYR A 491 22.02 -9.15 -13.25
N GLU A 492 22.27 -7.87 -12.94
CA GLU A 492 23.59 -7.27 -13.05
C GLU A 492 24.66 -7.98 -12.21
N ALA A 493 24.30 -8.44 -11.01
CA ALA A 493 25.23 -9.14 -10.12
C ALA A 493 25.73 -10.45 -10.74
N TYR A 494 24.82 -11.20 -11.35
CA TYR A 494 25.13 -12.46 -12.02
C TYR A 494 25.92 -12.23 -13.30
N HIS A 495 25.55 -11.21 -14.08
CA HIS A 495 26.27 -10.85 -15.29
C HIS A 495 27.71 -10.38 -14.98
N ALA A 496 27.89 -9.53 -13.96
CA ALA A 496 29.20 -9.08 -13.51
C ALA A 496 30.07 -10.24 -13.03
N LYS A 497 29.52 -11.16 -12.22
CA LYS A 497 30.23 -12.37 -11.80
C LYS A 497 30.60 -13.27 -12.98
N LEU A 498 29.70 -13.45 -13.96
CA LEU A 498 30.02 -14.20 -15.17
C LEU A 498 31.20 -13.58 -15.92
N ASN A 499 31.22 -12.24 -16.07
CA ASN A 499 32.33 -11.53 -16.69
C ASN A 499 33.65 -11.71 -15.94
N TYR A 500 33.63 -11.67 -14.60
CA TYR A 500 34.81 -11.94 -13.79
C TYR A 500 35.40 -13.35 -14.03
N LEU A 501 34.53 -14.33 -14.26
CA LEU A 501 34.90 -15.74 -14.44
C LEU A 501 35.35 -16.11 -15.86
N LYS A 502 35.39 -15.15 -16.80
CA LYS A 502 35.86 -15.45 -18.15
C LYS A 502 37.35 -15.82 -18.17
N PRO A 503 37.80 -16.67 -19.12
CA PRO A 503 39.19 -17.11 -19.22
C PRO A 503 40.21 -15.98 -19.35
N GLU A 504 39.86 -14.89 -20.02
CA GLU A 504 40.74 -13.72 -20.17
C GLU A 504 40.90 -12.89 -18.89
N TRP A 505 40.11 -13.19 -17.85
CA TRP A 505 40.15 -12.53 -16.54
C TRP A 505 40.62 -13.51 -15.45
N HIS A 506 39.70 -14.01 -14.63
CA HIS A 506 40.03 -14.71 -13.37
C HIS A 506 39.43 -16.11 -13.28
N GLY A 507 38.93 -16.66 -14.39
CA GLY A 507 38.27 -17.97 -14.39
C GLY A 507 38.62 -18.83 -15.61
N SER A 508 37.69 -19.70 -15.97
CA SER A 508 37.84 -20.71 -17.01
C SER A 508 36.48 -20.99 -17.68
N GLU A 509 36.49 -21.65 -18.84
CA GLU A 509 35.24 -22.10 -19.48
C GLU A 509 34.41 -23.02 -18.56
N GLN A 510 35.08 -23.82 -17.73
CA GLN A 510 34.43 -24.66 -16.74
C GLN A 510 33.74 -23.83 -15.65
N ASP A 511 34.38 -22.76 -15.16
CA ASP A 511 33.78 -21.86 -14.20
C ASP A 511 32.53 -21.18 -14.79
N LEU A 512 32.60 -20.71 -16.05
CA LEU A 512 31.47 -20.10 -16.75
C LEU A 512 30.27 -21.03 -16.82
N LEU A 513 30.44 -22.27 -17.30
CA LEU A 513 29.31 -23.21 -17.40
C LEU A 513 28.81 -23.68 -16.05
N SER A 514 29.71 -23.90 -15.08
CA SER A 514 29.32 -24.33 -13.74
C SER A 514 28.43 -23.28 -13.10
N PHE A 515 28.85 -22.01 -13.17
CA PHE A 515 28.07 -20.88 -12.67
C PHE A 515 26.78 -20.65 -13.48
N GLY A 516 26.84 -20.73 -14.81
CA GLY A 516 25.66 -20.63 -15.67
C GLY A 516 24.60 -21.67 -15.34
N ARG A 517 25.01 -22.94 -15.14
CA ARG A 517 24.10 -24.04 -14.77
C ARG A 517 23.52 -23.86 -13.37
N GLU A 518 24.31 -23.35 -12.42
CA GLU A 518 23.83 -22.94 -11.10
C GLU A 518 22.75 -21.87 -11.22
N CYS A 519 23.01 -20.79 -11.96
CA CYS A 519 22.05 -19.71 -12.21
C CYS A 519 20.77 -20.24 -12.87
N PHE A 520 20.89 -21.11 -13.87
CA PHE A 520 19.73 -21.71 -14.52
C PHE A 520 18.90 -22.55 -13.54
N ARG A 521 19.54 -23.37 -12.70
CA ARG A 521 18.85 -24.23 -11.73
C ARG A 521 18.15 -23.42 -10.64
N GLU A 522 18.81 -22.39 -10.14
CA GLU A 522 18.37 -21.61 -8.98
C GLU A 522 17.69 -20.28 -9.33
N ALA A 523 17.47 -20.02 -10.63
CA ALA A 523 16.85 -18.80 -11.13
C ALA A 523 15.54 -18.49 -10.38
N PRO A 524 15.44 -17.31 -9.72
CA PRO A 524 14.21 -16.90 -9.07
C PRO A 524 13.05 -16.71 -10.07
N THR A 525 11.82 -16.83 -9.58
CA THR A 525 10.63 -16.40 -10.33
C THR A 525 10.70 -14.90 -10.63
N ASN A 526 10.13 -14.48 -11.76
CA ASN A 526 10.14 -13.09 -12.22
C ASN A 526 11.56 -12.51 -12.37
N SER A 527 12.51 -13.31 -12.90
CA SER A 527 13.89 -12.89 -13.10
C SER A 527 14.49 -13.40 -14.41
N ALA A 528 15.38 -12.62 -15.01
CA ALA A 528 16.15 -12.98 -16.19
C ALA A 528 17.41 -13.81 -15.87
N VAL A 529 17.70 -14.09 -14.59
CA VAL A 529 18.93 -14.80 -14.15
C VAL A 529 19.11 -16.16 -14.82
N GLY A 530 18.02 -16.85 -15.18
CA GLY A 530 18.09 -18.11 -15.91
C GLY A 530 18.84 -18.00 -17.25
N ARG A 531 18.86 -16.81 -17.86
CA ARG A 531 19.57 -16.53 -19.12
C ARG A 531 21.09 -16.62 -19.01
N ILE A 532 21.65 -16.49 -17.81
CA ILE A 532 23.10 -16.45 -17.58
C ILE A 532 23.80 -17.70 -18.14
N LEU A 533 23.13 -18.86 -18.18
CA LEU A 533 23.66 -20.06 -18.84
C LEU A 533 23.89 -19.86 -20.35
N ALA A 534 22.91 -19.30 -21.07
CA ALA A 534 23.11 -18.98 -22.47
C ALA A 534 24.20 -17.91 -22.67
N VAL A 535 24.28 -16.92 -21.78
CA VAL A 535 25.37 -15.91 -21.83
C VAL A 535 26.74 -16.55 -21.59
N ALA A 536 26.82 -17.56 -20.71
CA ALA A 536 28.06 -18.30 -20.48
C ALA A 536 28.54 -18.99 -21.76
N TYR A 537 27.64 -19.59 -22.54
CA TYR A 537 27.96 -20.16 -23.84
C TYR A 537 28.40 -19.11 -24.88
N TRP A 538 27.76 -17.94 -24.89
CA TRP A 538 28.17 -16.82 -25.75
C TRP A 538 29.51 -16.20 -25.37
N ALA A 539 29.96 -16.41 -24.13
CA ALA A 539 31.26 -15.94 -23.64
C ALA A 539 32.41 -16.91 -23.95
N MET A 540 32.14 -18.06 -24.55
CA MET A 540 33.16 -19.04 -24.93
C MET A 540 33.77 -18.75 -26.29
N ASP A 541 34.98 -19.26 -26.49
CA ASP A 541 35.55 -19.38 -27.82
C ASP A 541 34.78 -20.42 -28.65
N ASN A 542 34.92 -20.37 -29.98
CA ASN A 542 34.33 -21.32 -30.92
C ASN A 542 32.80 -21.49 -30.79
N ILE A 543 32.08 -20.36 -30.70
CA ILE A 543 30.61 -20.29 -30.56
C ILE A 543 29.90 -21.19 -31.58
N ASP A 544 30.28 -21.12 -32.86
CA ASP A 544 29.62 -21.88 -33.94
C ASP A 544 29.66 -23.40 -33.73
N ASP A 545 30.79 -23.94 -33.27
CA ASP A 545 30.94 -25.37 -33.02
C ASP A 545 30.26 -25.79 -31.73
N ASN A 546 30.32 -24.93 -30.70
CA ASN A 546 29.69 -25.22 -29.42
C ASN A 546 28.16 -25.26 -29.54
N PHE A 547 27.55 -24.32 -30.28
CA PHE A 547 26.10 -24.23 -30.40
C PHE A 547 25.50 -25.38 -31.24
N LYS A 548 26.27 -25.98 -32.14
CA LYS A 548 25.85 -27.16 -32.92
C LYS A 548 25.87 -28.46 -32.13
N LYS A 549 26.53 -28.51 -30.96
CA LYS A 549 26.55 -29.70 -30.10
C LYS A 549 25.16 -29.91 -29.47
N PRO A 550 24.53 -31.09 -29.61
CA PRO A 550 23.15 -31.31 -29.14
C PRO A 550 22.93 -31.00 -27.65
N PHE A 551 23.91 -31.33 -26.81
CA PHE A 551 23.83 -31.07 -25.37
C PHE A 551 23.96 -29.58 -25.02
N ALA A 552 24.86 -28.85 -25.70
CA ALA A 552 24.99 -27.42 -25.48
C ALA A 552 23.76 -26.66 -25.99
N TRP A 553 23.26 -27.02 -27.17
CA TRP A 553 22.04 -26.41 -27.72
C TRP A 553 20.84 -26.60 -26.79
N SER A 554 20.65 -27.80 -26.22
CA SER A 554 19.53 -28.04 -25.31
C SER A 554 19.59 -27.16 -24.05
N GLU A 555 20.78 -26.94 -23.49
CA GLU A 555 20.99 -26.02 -22.36
C GLU A 555 20.72 -24.55 -22.75
N ILE A 556 21.25 -24.10 -23.89
CA ILE A 556 21.06 -22.72 -24.39
C ILE A 556 19.58 -22.43 -24.65
N LYS A 557 18.89 -23.34 -25.35
CA LYS A 557 17.47 -23.21 -25.68
C LYS A 557 16.62 -23.16 -24.41
N ALA A 558 16.82 -24.11 -23.49
CA ALA A 558 16.09 -24.16 -22.23
C ALA A 558 16.31 -22.89 -21.39
N SER A 559 17.52 -22.33 -21.40
CA SER A 559 17.87 -21.07 -20.74
C SER A 559 17.02 -19.90 -21.24
N TYR A 560 16.87 -19.70 -22.56
CA TYR A 560 16.01 -18.64 -23.10
C TYR A 560 14.52 -18.92 -22.90
N GLU A 561 14.07 -20.15 -23.13
CA GLU A 561 12.67 -20.52 -22.95
C GLU A 561 12.21 -20.30 -21.51
N LYS A 562 13.07 -20.59 -20.51
CA LYS A 562 12.80 -20.28 -19.10
C LYS A 562 12.56 -18.79 -18.88
N VAL A 563 13.36 -17.90 -19.47
CA VAL A 563 13.13 -16.45 -19.38
C VAL A 563 11.83 -16.05 -20.07
N LEU A 564 11.54 -16.60 -21.25
CA LEU A 564 10.31 -16.32 -21.99
C LEU A 564 9.05 -16.79 -21.26
N THR A 565 9.12 -17.79 -20.37
CA THR A 565 7.97 -18.12 -19.50
C THR A 565 7.65 -17.04 -18.48
N GLN A 566 8.64 -16.26 -18.05
CA GLN A 566 8.48 -15.18 -17.08
C GLN A 566 8.24 -13.83 -17.78
N PHE A 567 8.88 -13.63 -18.94
CA PHE A 567 8.86 -12.40 -19.74
C PHE A 567 8.53 -12.72 -21.20
N PRO A 568 7.26 -13.00 -21.54
CA PRO A 568 6.86 -13.42 -22.88
C PRO A 568 7.07 -12.37 -23.97
N ASP A 569 7.18 -11.09 -23.60
CA ASP A 569 7.39 -9.96 -24.52
C ASP A 569 8.87 -9.50 -24.55
N SER A 570 9.79 -10.33 -24.05
CA SER A 570 11.22 -9.99 -24.00
C SER A 570 11.85 -10.00 -25.38
N ASP A 571 12.05 -8.80 -25.94
CA ASP A 571 12.74 -8.61 -27.22
C ASP A 571 14.18 -9.14 -27.17
N VAL A 572 14.83 -9.03 -26.02
CA VAL A 572 16.17 -9.56 -25.81
C VAL A 572 16.19 -11.09 -25.87
N ALA A 573 15.30 -11.78 -25.15
CA ALA A 573 15.28 -13.24 -25.16
C ALA A 573 14.89 -13.80 -26.54
N HIS A 574 13.90 -13.20 -27.21
CA HIS A 574 13.51 -13.61 -28.56
C HIS A 574 14.64 -13.44 -29.58
N ASN A 575 15.27 -12.26 -29.66
CA ASN A 575 16.34 -11.99 -30.62
C ASN A 575 17.55 -12.93 -30.40
N TRP A 576 17.97 -13.09 -29.15
CA TRP A 576 19.11 -13.96 -28.85
C TRP A 576 18.78 -15.45 -29.02
N LEU A 577 17.55 -15.89 -28.76
CA LEU A 577 17.13 -17.27 -29.05
C LEU A 577 17.08 -17.53 -30.56
N ALA A 578 16.56 -16.60 -31.36
CA ALA A 578 16.55 -16.70 -32.82
C ALA A 578 17.97 -16.84 -33.39
N ARG A 579 18.89 -15.96 -32.96
CA ARG A 579 20.31 -16.02 -33.38
C ARG A 579 20.96 -17.33 -32.93
N SER A 580 20.78 -17.73 -31.67
CA SER A 580 21.35 -18.98 -31.16
C SER A 580 20.83 -20.20 -31.93
N ALA A 581 19.53 -20.24 -32.22
CA ALA A 581 18.89 -21.33 -32.96
C ALA A 581 19.38 -21.42 -34.41
N GLN A 582 19.58 -20.28 -35.08
CA GLN A 582 20.16 -20.24 -36.41
C GLN A 582 21.56 -20.87 -36.42
N ILE A 583 22.43 -20.46 -35.50
CA ILE A 583 23.81 -20.98 -35.39
C ILE A 583 23.80 -22.49 -35.10
N ALA A 584 22.91 -22.93 -34.21
CA ALA A 584 22.74 -24.34 -33.86
C ALA A 584 22.13 -25.20 -34.99
N GLY A 585 21.55 -24.58 -36.03
CA GLY A 585 20.83 -25.28 -37.10
C GLY A 585 19.40 -25.71 -36.74
N ASP A 586 18.85 -25.25 -35.61
CA ASP A 586 17.44 -25.45 -35.22
C ASP A 586 16.55 -24.41 -35.94
N TYR A 587 16.45 -24.54 -37.27
CA TYR A 587 15.71 -23.59 -38.11
C TYR A 587 14.22 -23.54 -37.80
N ALA A 588 13.65 -24.60 -37.22
CA ALA A 588 12.26 -24.60 -36.77
C ALA A 588 12.04 -23.62 -35.61
N THR A 589 12.91 -23.68 -34.59
CA THR A 589 12.89 -22.73 -33.47
C THR A 589 13.22 -21.33 -33.95
N ALA A 590 14.29 -21.17 -34.75
CA ALA A 590 14.68 -19.86 -35.26
C ALA A 590 13.52 -19.18 -36.02
N ALA A 591 12.83 -19.91 -36.90
CA ALA A 591 11.72 -19.36 -37.68
C ALA A 591 10.54 -18.92 -36.80
N ARG A 592 10.20 -19.70 -35.76
CA ARG A 592 9.16 -19.32 -34.78
C ARG A 592 9.53 -18.00 -34.11
N GLU A 593 10.77 -17.85 -33.67
CA GLU A 593 11.22 -16.62 -33.03
C GLU A 593 11.23 -15.44 -34.02
N PHE A 594 11.64 -15.62 -35.27
CA PHE A 594 11.56 -14.57 -36.29
C PHE A 594 10.12 -14.14 -36.62
N GLU A 595 9.14 -15.04 -36.52
CA GLU A 595 7.71 -14.70 -36.66
C GLU A 595 7.24 -13.80 -35.49
N VAL A 596 7.76 -14.00 -34.28
CA VAL A 596 7.48 -13.15 -33.11
C VAL A 596 8.19 -11.79 -33.23
N ILE A 597 9.50 -11.80 -33.53
CA ILE A 597 10.34 -10.59 -33.64
C ILE A 597 9.86 -9.67 -34.76
N LYS A 598 9.37 -10.25 -35.86
CA LYS A 598 9.02 -9.51 -37.09
C LYS A 598 10.22 -8.68 -37.57
N ASP A 599 10.16 -7.36 -37.42
CA ASP A 599 11.23 -6.44 -37.83
C ASP A 599 11.87 -5.69 -36.64
N ASP A 600 11.50 -6.06 -35.40
CA ASP A 600 12.00 -5.48 -34.14
C ASP A 600 13.37 -6.08 -33.73
N TRP A 601 14.34 -5.92 -34.61
CA TRP A 601 15.70 -6.43 -34.41
C TRP A 601 16.44 -5.69 -33.29
N LEU A 602 17.23 -6.45 -32.51
CA LEU A 602 18.05 -5.89 -31.44
C LEU A 602 19.48 -5.58 -31.91
N LYS A 603 19.92 -4.32 -31.78
CA LYS A 603 21.26 -3.88 -32.19
C LYS A 603 22.38 -4.67 -31.51
N ASP A 604 22.28 -4.91 -30.21
CA ASP A 604 23.32 -5.64 -29.47
C ASP A 604 23.40 -7.11 -29.88
N CYS A 605 22.31 -7.68 -30.40
CA CYS A 605 22.28 -9.06 -30.86
C CYS A 605 22.71 -9.20 -32.32
N TRP A 606 22.35 -8.29 -33.23
CA TRP A 606 22.62 -8.48 -34.67
C TRP A 606 23.66 -7.52 -35.23
N HIS A 607 24.05 -6.49 -34.48
CA HIS A 607 24.95 -5.38 -34.83
C HIS A 607 24.45 -4.49 -35.98
N LYS A 608 23.92 -5.09 -37.05
CA LYS A 608 23.42 -4.44 -38.27
C LYS A 608 22.09 -5.05 -38.69
N LYS A 609 21.19 -4.22 -39.21
CA LYS A 609 19.86 -4.64 -39.69
C LYS A 609 19.98 -5.62 -40.87
N GLU A 610 20.98 -5.43 -41.71
CA GLU A 610 21.23 -6.29 -42.87
C GLU A 610 21.53 -7.73 -42.46
N TYR A 611 22.30 -7.91 -41.37
CA TYR A 611 22.63 -9.24 -40.86
C TYR A 611 21.39 -9.96 -40.30
N PHE A 612 20.55 -9.25 -39.55
CA PHE A 612 19.25 -9.76 -39.12
C PHE A 612 18.40 -10.22 -40.32
N GLN A 613 18.30 -9.41 -41.37
CA GLN A 613 17.48 -9.74 -42.53
C GLN A 613 18.05 -10.94 -43.31
N GLN A 614 19.38 -11.02 -43.45
CA GLN A 614 20.04 -12.16 -44.08
C GLN A 614 19.76 -13.46 -43.31
N ALA A 615 19.95 -13.45 -41.99
CA ALA A 615 19.65 -14.58 -41.12
C ALA A 615 18.18 -15.03 -41.21
N LYS A 616 17.25 -14.06 -41.14
CA LYS A 616 15.81 -14.29 -41.29
C LYS A 616 15.48 -14.96 -42.62
N ASN A 617 16.03 -14.45 -43.72
CA ASN A 617 15.81 -14.99 -45.06
C ASN A 617 16.37 -16.42 -45.21
N GLU A 618 17.58 -16.66 -44.69
CA GLU A 618 18.21 -17.98 -44.69
C GLU A 618 17.33 -19.00 -43.95
N VAL A 619 16.88 -18.65 -42.75
CA VAL A 619 16.07 -19.52 -41.89
C VAL A 619 14.74 -19.88 -42.56
N PHE A 620 14.04 -18.90 -43.16
CA PHE A 620 12.79 -19.18 -43.86
C PHE A 620 12.99 -19.97 -45.17
N ALA A 621 14.13 -19.82 -45.85
CA ALA A 621 14.47 -20.63 -47.01
C ALA A 621 14.68 -22.11 -46.60
N ARG A 622 15.48 -22.36 -45.56
CA ARG A 622 15.76 -23.71 -45.05
C ARG A 622 14.56 -24.39 -44.39
N LYS A 623 13.64 -23.61 -43.79
CA LYS A 623 12.34 -24.14 -43.30
C LYS A 623 11.49 -24.69 -44.44
N LYS A 624 11.55 -24.09 -45.65
CA LYS A 624 10.78 -24.51 -46.82
C LYS A 624 11.41 -25.69 -47.56
N ASP A 625 12.74 -25.75 -47.61
CA ASP A 625 13.47 -26.86 -48.20
C ASP A 625 14.67 -27.27 -47.32
N PRO A 626 14.55 -28.36 -46.55
CA PRO A 626 15.62 -28.86 -45.68
C PRO A 626 16.89 -29.29 -46.44
N LYS A 627 16.85 -29.44 -47.77
CA LYS A 627 17.99 -29.86 -48.60
C LYS A 627 18.89 -28.71 -49.04
N ILE A 628 18.54 -27.46 -48.72
CA ILE A 628 19.41 -26.31 -48.95
C ILE A 628 20.54 -26.35 -47.90
N ALA A 629 21.59 -27.13 -48.18
CA ALA A 629 22.86 -27.13 -47.45
C ALA A 629 23.77 -26.00 -47.98
N PRO A 630 24.71 -25.47 -47.16
CA PRO A 630 25.52 -24.30 -47.50
C PRO A 630 26.44 -24.50 -48.69
#